data_AF-A0A136N4Y8-F1
#
_entry.id   AF-A0A136N4Y8-F1
#
_cell.length_a   1.000
_cell.length_b   1.000
_cell.length_c   1.000
_cell.angle_alpha   90.00
_cell.angle_beta   90.00
_cell.angle_gamma   90.00
#
_symmetry.space_group_name_H-M   'P 1'
#
loop_
_entity.id
_entity.type
_entity.pdbx_description
1 polymer ?
#
loop_
_entity_poly.entity_id
_entity_poly.type
_entity_poly.pdbx_seq_one_letter_code
_entity_poly.pdbx_strand_id
1 'polypeptide(L)'
;MGSIIIWLTFTFIIISKFFDCYTTSIQITHINQEENKFARVIMKKFGIKKTIWGIFILSILISLLSVYLVFEWYYHWYYIMLYALGGIIVTVFQTAIAYTNHTHRLNFITKIILKFKNYSN
;
A
#
# COMPACT_ATOMS: atom_id res chain seq x y z
N MET A 1 -19.07 -5.12 17.92
CA MET A 1 -18.20 -6.04 17.15
C MET A 1 -17.74 -5.43 15.82
N GLY A 2 -18.65 -5.00 14.94
CA GLY A 2 -18.31 -4.48 13.60
C GLY A 2 -17.33 -3.29 13.58
N SER A 3 -17.55 -2.28 14.42
CA SER A 3 -16.65 -1.12 14.51
C SER A 3 -15.21 -1.50 14.88
N ILE A 4 -15.03 -2.50 15.76
CA ILE A 4 -13.70 -2.97 16.19
C ILE A 4 -12.96 -3.57 14.99
N ILE A 5 -13.65 -4.35 14.16
CA ILE A 5 -13.07 -4.97 12.96
C ILE A 5 -12.61 -3.88 11.98
N ILE A 6 -13.45 -2.88 11.72
CA ILE A 6 -13.11 -1.76 10.82
C ILE A 6 -11.84 -1.04 11.30
N TRP A 7 -11.79 -0.65 12.58
CA TRP A 7 -10.64 0.05 13.14
C TRP A 7 -9.36 -0.80 13.19
N LEU A 8 -9.49 -2.09 13.49
CA LEU A 8 -8.36 -3.01 13.47
C LEU A 8 -7.82 -3.20 12.04
N THR A 9 -8.70 -3.43 11.06
CA THR A 9 -8.32 -3.53 9.65
C THR A 9 -7.66 -2.24 9.16
N PHE A 10 -8.25 -1.07 9.46
CA PHE A 10 -7.68 0.23 9.13
C PHE A 10 -6.26 0.37 9.71
N THR A 11 -6.07 0.02 10.98
CA THR A 11 -4.77 0.08 11.65
C THR A 11 -3.73 -0.79 10.94
N PHE A 12 -4.08 -2.02 10.56
CA PHE A 12 -3.19 -2.89 9.79
C PHE A 12 -2.83 -2.34 8.41
N ILE A 13 -3.79 -1.73 7.70
CA ILE A 13 -3.53 -1.06 6.42
C ILE A 13 -2.52 0.08 6.61
N ILE A 14 -2.70 0.93 7.63
CA ILE A 14 -1.79 2.06 7.86
C ILE A 14 -0.39 1.58 8.27
N ILE A 15 -0.29 0.61 9.17
CA ILE A 15 1.01 0.06 9.61
C ILE A 15 1.76 -0.59 8.45
N SER A 16 1.08 -1.44 7.65
CA SER A 16 1.71 -2.08 6.49
C SER A 16 2.13 -1.07 5.43
N LYS A 17 1.30 -0.04 5.20
CA LYS A 17 1.65 1.03 4.26
C LYS A 17 2.82 1.88 4.75
N PHE A 18 2.92 2.10 6.05
CA PHE A 18 4.08 2.77 6.64
C PHE A 18 5.36 1.97 6.37
N PHE A 19 5.36 0.64 6.61
CA PHE A 19 6.51 -0.20 6.33
C PHE A 19 6.88 -0.23 4.85
N ASP A 20 5.88 -0.32 3.97
CA ASP A 20 6.06 -0.25 2.51
C ASP A 20 6.76 1.06 2.09
N CYS A 21 6.22 2.21 2.52
CA CYS A 21 6.81 3.51 2.19
C CYS A 21 8.18 3.73 2.86
N TYR A 22 8.36 3.28 4.11
CA TYR A 22 9.62 3.41 4.83
C TYR A 22 10.74 2.62 4.14
N THR A 23 10.51 1.34 3.87
CA THR A 23 11.48 0.47 3.18
C THR A 23 11.78 0.98 1.78
N THR A 24 10.77 1.44 1.04
CA THR A 24 10.93 2.08 -0.28
C THR A 24 11.78 3.36 -0.18
N SER A 25 11.59 4.17 0.86
CA SER A 25 12.35 5.42 1.05
C SER A 25 13.83 5.21 1.34
N ILE A 26 14.19 4.04 1.88
CA ILE A 26 15.57 3.63 2.12
C ILE A 26 16.17 3.00 0.87
N GLN A 27 15.41 2.15 0.17
CA GLN A 27 15.88 1.40 -0.98
C GLN A 27 16.04 2.26 -2.24
N ILE A 28 15.08 3.15 -2.52
CA ILE A 28 15.12 4.01 -3.71
C ILE A 28 15.97 5.24 -3.41
N THR A 29 17.24 5.16 -3.81
CA THR A 29 18.20 6.27 -3.72
C THR A 29 18.28 7.05 -5.04
N HIS A 30 17.99 6.39 -6.17
CA HIS A 30 18.10 6.99 -7.49
C HIS A 30 16.79 6.87 -8.28
N ILE A 31 16.42 7.97 -8.96
CA ILE A 31 15.19 8.07 -9.76
C ILE A 31 15.10 6.99 -10.86
N ASN A 32 16.24 6.51 -11.36
CA ASN A 32 16.30 5.49 -12.41
C ASN A 32 15.89 4.08 -11.94
N GLN A 33 15.82 3.86 -10.62
CA GLN A 33 15.33 2.60 -10.05
C GLN A 33 13.80 2.49 -10.09
N GLU A 34 13.09 3.62 -10.19
CA GLU A 34 11.63 3.66 -10.29
C GLU A 34 11.19 3.36 -11.73
N GLU A 35 10.53 2.23 -11.94
CA GLU A 35 10.05 1.82 -13.26
C GLU A 35 8.80 2.61 -13.71
N ASN A 36 7.98 3.08 -12.76
CA ASN A 36 6.77 3.81 -13.06
C ASN A 36 7.10 5.22 -13.59
N LYS A 37 6.81 5.44 -14.89
CA LYS A 37 7.04 6.73 -15.58
C LYS A 37 6.38 7.90 -14.84
N PHE A 38 5.17 7.72 -14.32
CA PHE A 38 4.45 8.77 -13.61
C PHE A 38 5.09 9.09 -12.26
N ALA A 39 5.41 8.06 -11.47
CA ALA A 39 6.10 8.22 -10.19
C ALA A 39 7.46 8.91 -10.39
N ARG A 40 8.20 8.52 -11.43
CA ARG A 40 9.47 9.13 -11.81
C ARG A 40 9.38 10.62 -12.14
N VAL A 41 8.36 11.06 -12.87
CA VAL A 41 8.15 12.49 -13.18
C VAL A 41 7.88 13.28 -11.90
N ILE A 42 7.05 12.77 -11.01
CA ILE A 42 6.74 13.42 -9.73
C ILE A 42 7.98 13.46 -8.83
N MET A 43 8.71 12.35 -8.71
CA MET A 43 9.95 12.27 -7.94
C MET A 43 11.03 13.22 -8.48
N LYS A 44 11.10 13.43 -9.79
CA LYS A 44 12.02 14.41 -10.40
C LYS A 44 11.65 15.85 -10.03
N LYS A 45 10.35 16.17 -9.94
CA LYS A 45 9.86 17.53 -9.64
C LYS A 45 9.90 17.87 -8.14
N PHE A 46 9.55 16.93 -7.28
CA PHE A 46 9.37 17.16 -5.84
C PHE A 46 10.42 16.48 -4.96
N GLY A 47 11.23 15.58 -5.51
CA GLY A 47 12.18 14.75 -4.78
C GLY A 47 11.61 13.40 -4.34
N ILE A 48 12.47 12.37 -4.30
CA ILE A 48 12.09 10.98 -3.99
C ILE A 48 11.38 10.87 -2.64
N LYS A 49 12.04 11.27 -1.55
CA LYS A 49 11.51 11.14 -0.18
C LYS A 49 10.18 11.87 0.01
N LYS A 50 10.07 13.11 -0.48
CA LYS A 50 8.83 13.91 -0.39
C LYS A 50 7.68 13.23 -1.15
N THR A 51 7.96 12.67 -2.32
CA THR A 51 6.96 11.96 -3.12
C THR A 51 6.46 10.70 -2.40
N ILE A 52 7.36 9.89 -1.85
CA ILE A 52 7.01 8.66 -1.11
C ILE A 52 6.13 8.99 0.11
N TRP A 53 6.54 9.96 0.94
CA TRP A 53 5.74 10.38 2.09
C TRP A 53 4.42 11.07 1.69
N GLY A 54 4.39 11.77 0.56
CA GLY A 54 3.15 12.30 -0.01
C GLY A 54 2.15 11.21 -0.39
N ILE A 55 2.63 10.11 -1.00
CA ILE A 55 1.80 8.94 -1.31
C ILE A 55 1.30 8.27 -0.04
N PHE A 56 2.15 8.19 1.00
CA PHE A 56 1.73 7.67 2.31
C PHE A 56 0.57 8.50 2.89
N ILE A 57 0.70 9.82 2.94
CA ILE A 57 -0.37 10.71 3.44
C ILE A 57 -1.65 10.55 2.60
N LEU A 58 -1.53 10.55 1.27
CA LEU A 58 -2.67 10.35 0.37
C LEU A 58 -3.38 9.02 0.64
N SER A 59 -2.63 7.96 0.90
CA SER A 59 -3.21 6.65 1.20
C SER A 59 -3.94 6.61 2.55
N ILE A 60 -3.48 7.37 3.56
CA ILE A 60 -4.21 7.54 4.82
C ILE A 60 -5.55 8.23 4.56
N LEU A 61 -5.55 9.31 3.77
CA LEU A 61 -6.78 10.05 3.43
C LEU A 61 -7.80 9.16 2.70
N ILE A 62 -7.35 8.38 1.72
CA ILE A 62 -8.22 7.42 1.01
C ILE A 62 -8.77 6.36 1.97
N SER A 63 -7.93 5.86 2.88
CA SER A 63 -8.35 4.85 3.87
C SER A 63 -9.30 5.42 4.92
N LEU A 64 -9.14 6.68 5.31
CA LEU A 64 -10.10 7.36 6.20
C LEU A 64 -11.43 7.60 5.50
N LEU A 65 -11.40 7.99 4.22
CA LEU A 65 -12.60 8.15 3.42
C LEU A 65 -13.35 6.81 3.27
N SER A 66 -12.65 5.70 3.05
CA SER A 66 -13.29 4.39 2.96
C SER A 66 -13.91 3.96 4.29
N VAL A 67 -13.24 4.19 5.42
CA VAL A 67 -13.82 3.98 6.76
C VAL A 67 -15.07 4.83 6.96
N TYR A 68 -15.02 6.11 6.61
CA TYR A 68 -16.16 7.02 6.72
C TYR A 68 -17.37 6.52 5.90
N LEU A 69 -17.15 6.10 4.66
CA LEU A 69 -18.20 5.54 3.81
C LEU A 69 -18.81 4.27 4.41
N VAL A 70 -17.99 3.39 4.99
CA VAL A 70 -18.49 2.17 5.65
C VAL A 70 -19.35 2.50 6.86
N PHE A 71 -18.99 3.51 7.66
CA PHE A 71 -19.78 3.90 8.82
C PHE A 71 -21.08 4.63 8.47
N GLU A 72 -21.03 5.54 7.50
CA GLU A 72 -22.14 6.46 7.23
C GLU A 72 -23.14 5.87 6.23
N TRP A 73 -22.68 5.15 5.21
CA TRP A 73 -23.55 4.70 4.10
C TRP A 73 -23.73 3.17 4.06
N TYR A 74 -22.77 2.41 4.60
CA TYR A 74 -22.69 0.96 4.40
C TYR A 74 -22.53 0.17 5.70
N TYR A 75 -23.12 0.62 6.81
CA TYR A 75 -22.96 -0.02 8.13
C TYR A 75 -23.80 -1.30 8.27
N HIS A 76 -23.53 -2.28 7.40
CA HIS A 76 -24.10 -3.63 7.45
C HIS A 76 -22.98 -4.67 7.46
N TRP A 77 -23.24 -5.81 8.11
CA TRP A 77 -22.26 -6.88 8.32
C TRP A 77 -21.52 -7.31 7.04
N TYR A 78 -22.22 -7.41 5.91
CA TYR A 78 -21.65 -7.74 4.60
C TYR A 78 -20.52 -6.78 4.18
N TYR A 79 -20.75 -5.47 4.25
CA TYR A 79 -19.76 -4.47 3.84
C TYR A 79 -18.58 -4.40 4.81
N ILE A 80 -18.82 -4.65 6.10
CA ILE A 80 -17.76 -4.75 7.10
C ILE A 80 -16.83 -5.92 6.78
N MET A 81 -17.38 -7.08 6.41
CA MET A 81 -16.60 -8.24 5.99
C MET A 81 -15.84 -7.99 4.69
N LEU A 82 -16.46 -7.34 3.71
CA LEU A 82 -15.76 -6.96 2.48
C LEU A 82 -14.60 -6.00 2.74
N TYR A 83 -14.81 -4.99 3.58
CA TYR A 83 -13.76 -4.06 3.99
C TYR A 83 -12.60 -4.80 4.68
N ALA A 84 -12.93 -5.71 5.61
CA ALA A 84 -11.95 -6.52 6.32
C ALA A 84 -11.13 -7.41 5.37
N LEU A 85 -11.79 -8.14 4.47
CA LEU A 85 -11.14 -9.02 3.49
C LEU A 85 -10.26 -8.23 2.51
N GLY A 86 -10.78 -7.13 1.97
CA GLY A 86 -10.02 -6.23 1.10
C GLY A 86 -8.79 -5.67 1.82
N GLY A 87 -8.96 -5.24 3.08
CA GLY A 87 -7.87 -4.74 3.91
C GLY A 87 -6.79 -5.79 4.20
N ILE A 88 -7.17 -7.05 4.44
CA ILE A 88 -6.22 -8.16 4.60
C ILE A 88 -5.41 -8.35 3.33
N ILE A 89 -6.07 -8.40 2.16
CA ILE A 89 -5.41 -8.55 0.87
C ILE A 89 -4.38 -7.43 0.67
N VAL A 90 -4.81 -6.18 0.84
CA VAL A 90 -3.95 -4.99 0.71
C VAL A 90 -2.76 -5.06 1.67
N THR A 91 -2.99 -5.41 2.94
CA THR A 91 -1.95 -5.54 3.97
C THR A 91 -0.93 -6.61 3.60
N VAL A 92 -1.37 -7.77 3.10
CA VAL A 92 -0.49 -8.87 2.68
C VAL A 92 0.42 -8.43 1.53
N PHE A 93 -0.13 -7.80 0.50
CA PHE A 93 0.66 -7.30 -0.62
C PHE A 93 1.67 -6.24 -0.18
N GLN A 94 1.25 -5.25 0.61
CA GLN A 94 2.14 -4.19 1.10
C GLN A 94 3.26 -4.73 1.98
N THR A 95 2.95 -5.68 2.86
CA THR A 95 3.95 -6.34 3.72
C THR A 95 4.93 -7.18 2.90
N ALA A 96 4.45 -7.89 1.87
CA ALA A 96 5.31 -8.69 1.00
C ALA A 96 6.30 -7.82 0.20
N ILE A 97 5.84 -6.66 -0.27
CA ILE A 97 6.69 -5.65 -0.93
C ILE A 97 7.70 -5.10 0.07
N ALA A 98 7.25 -4.64 1.24
CA ALA A 98 8.13 -4.10 2.29
C ALA A 98 9.24 -5.09 2.70
N TYR A 99 8.89 -6.37 2.86
CA TYR A 99 9.85 -7.41 3.19
C TYR A 99 10.86 -7.62 2.05
N THR A 100 10.39 -7.65 0.80
CA THR A 100 11.27 -7.77 -0.37
C THR A 100 12.24 -6.59 -0.45
N ASN A 101 11.73 -5.39 -0.19
CA ASN A 101 12.50 -4.16 -0.20
C ASN A 101 13.58 -4.14 0.89
N HIS A 102 13.27 -4.64 2.09
CA HIS A 102 14.21 -4.73 3.20
C HIS A 102 15.27 -5.82 3.02
N THR A 103 14.90 -6.98 2.46
CA THR A 103 15.82 -8.13 2.35
C THR A 103 16.57 -8.21 1.02
N HIS A 104 16.19 -7.40 0.03
CA HIS A 104 16.62 -7.50 -1.37
C HIS A 104 16.41 -8.90 -2.00
N ARG A 105 15.61 -9.76 -1.36
CA ARG A 105 15.28 -11.11 -1.85
C ARG A 105 13.82 -11.15 -2.26
N LEU A 106 13.55 -11.65 -3.47
CA LEU A 106 12.20 -11.74 -4.02
C LEU A 106 11.40 -12.82 -3.29
N ASN A 107 10.32 -12.42 -2.61
CA ASN A 107 9.34 -13.34 -2.04
C ASN A 107 8.46 -13.98 -3.11
N PHE A 108 7.82 -15.09 -2.78
CA PHE A 108 6.92 -15.82 -3.67
C PHE A 108 5.83 -14.92 -4.30
N ILE A 109 5.20 -14.07 -3.50
CA ILE A 109 4.19 -13.10 -3.95
C ILE A 109 4.79 -12.11 -4.97
N THR A 110 5.95 -11.53 -4.66
CA THR A 110 6.64 -10.59 -5.55
C THR A 110 7.09 -11.25 -6.85
N LYS A 111 7.52 -12.52 -6.79
CA LYS A 111 7.85 -13.32 -8.00
C LYS A 111 6.63 -13.52 -8.90
N ILE A 112 5.45 -13.79 -8.33
CA ILE A 112 4.20 -13.91 -9.11
C ILE A 112 3.87 -12.59 -9.78
N ILE A 113 3.94 -11.46 -9.06
CA ILE A 113 3.67 -10.13 -9.62
C ILE A 113 4.61 -9.82 -10.79
N LEU A 114 5.92 -10.08 -10.62
CA LEU A 114 6.91 -9.88 -11.68
C LEU A 114 6.69 -10.82 -12.86
N LYS A 115 6.27 -12.07 -12.62
CA LYS A 115 5.93 -13.02 -13.70
C LYS A 115 4.74 -12.54 -14.52
N PHE A 116 3.69 -12.02 -13.89
CA PHE A 116 2.55 -11.42 -14.59
C PHE A 116 2.97 -10.18 -15.37
N LYS A 117 3.84 -9.33 -14.80
CA LYS A 117 4.36 -8.14 -15.48
C LYS A 117 5.14 -8.50 -16.75
N ASN A 118 6.00 -9.52 -16.71
CA ASN A 118 6.78 -9.98 -17.86
C ASN A 118 5.92 -10.67 -18.94
N TYR A 119 4.71 -11.12 -18.62
CA TYR A 119 3.78 -11.68 -19.60
C TYR A 119 2.92 -10.61 -20.30
N SER A 120 2.90 -9.37 -19.78
CA SER A 120 2.11 -8.26 -20.30
C SER A 120 2.93 -7.27 -21.15
N ASN A 121 4.25 -7.47 -21.26
CA ASN A 121 5.16 -6.80 -22.19
C ASN A 121 5.45 -7.72 -23.37
#